data_AF-A0A166H8X4-F1
#
_entry.id   AF-A0A166H8X4-F1
#
_cell.length_a   1.000
_cell.length_b   1.000
_cell.length_c   1.000
_cell.angle_alpha   90.00
_cell.angle_beta   90.00
_cell.angle_gamma   90.00
#
_symmetry.space_group_name_H-M   'P 1'
#
loop_
_entity.id
_entity.type
_entity.pdbx_description
1 polymer ?
#
loop_
_entity_poly.entity_id
_entity_poly.type
_entity_poly.pdbx_seq_one_letter_code
_entity_poly.pdbx_strand_id
1 'polypeptide(L)'
;MRFFCSTKKATIAPAAQAPTSLKRTATKRRLVRAESTFLNMPGAYPKTRQPTTIKRDASFTVKTLAGEATMRDCCVRADIIRGKAASEAKLVKMLFAERKRVLRGIEYAKKVMNGGERAEITARYKEEFAKATATPEGAEEFRKKAEASFNKLLEETRRKKEILRAQARAAKAEGKKGYSYLSVEDMMVDSIDGVPLADSEGVDSFFFDAATPTVEDAARAERIAERERACAEAERQHREELEEKERQAYIQAQRERNERMNREAAERMEALKKREAEEALLSEESLAAWRIQCEIEKEQEKRRMAEAQRAMEASIEKNLAYIRGVIAQVAEDRKRREAQRLADEADAAFAEGQRRLAQQQAEEARMTEEKRKADEKRRAQEVVESAKRRLQEALARVRAQRAAEERANAEKAAQAVRAAANYEAFERAASIAKSSTNADEVASALYDMSMYSASEPDAVLREYAVYDWKWASLKANALLPGSWDADMLPWPLAFDDIPLLNRMDEDGITEVIEAAIVKFVLNKARRGFEDMSDRKRIHKELLHWHPDKFEASYLPVVPFDQREVVTKAVHLVSSTLTGLLSKSNVQ
;
A
#
# COMPACT_ATOMS: atom_id res chain seq x y z
N MET A 1 -27.08 -65.85 -21.60
CA MET A 1 -26.56 -64.47 -21.75
C MET A 1 -25.13 -64.55 -22.27
N ARG A 2 -24.85 -63.96 -23.44
CA ARG A 2 -23.60 -64.15 -24.22
C ARG A 2 -22.57 -63.06 -23.92
N PHE A 3 -21.30 -63.49 -23.96
CA PHE A 3 -20.02 -62.75 -24.01
C PHE A 3 -19.92 -61.67 -25.11
N PHE A 4 -19.06 -60.65 -24.94
CA PHE A 4 -17.78 -60.50 -25.70
C PHE A 4 -16.93 -59.28 -25.28
N CYS A 5 -15.61 -59.53 -25.17
CA CYS A 5 -14.53 -58.53 -25.14
C CYS A 5 -14.41 -57.76 -26.48
N SER A 6 -13.80 -56.56 -26.45
CA SER A 6 -13.07 -56.04 -27.61
C SER A 6 -12.05 -54.96 -27.21
N THR A 7 -10.78 -55.36 -27.19
CA THR A 7 -9.59 -54.54 -27.37
C THR A 7 -9.64 -53.74 -28.67
N LYS A 8 -9.25 -52.46 -28.67
CA LYS A 8 -8.88 -51.74 -29.90
C LYS A 8 -7.44 -51.26 -29.83
N LYS A 9 -6.71 -51.72 -30.85
CA LYS A 9 -5.34 -51.41 -31.26
C LYS A 9 -5.24 -49.94 -31.67
N ALA A 10 -4.17 -49.26 -31.26
CA ALA A 10 -3.69 -48.05 -31.93
C ALA A 10 -2.50 -48.43 -32.82
N THR A 11 -2.67 -48.16 -34.11
CA THR A 11 -1.81 -48.60 -35.20
C THR A 11 -0.69 -47.60 -35.43
N ILE A 12 0.54 -48.11 -35.54
CA ILE A 12 1.73 -47.44 -36.06
C ILE A 12 1.65 -47.43 -37.59
N ALA A 13 1.84 -46.27 -38.24
CA ALA A 13 2.22 -46.12 -39.65
C ALA A 13 2.66 -44.65 -39.92
N PRO A 14 3.35 -44.32 -41.04
CA PRO A 14 4.79 -44.14 -41.02
C PRO A 14 5.27 -42.79 -41.61
N ALA A 15 6.59 -42.61 -41.53
CA ALA A 15 7.39 -41.53 -42.10
C ALA A 15 7.03 -41.18 -43.55
N ALA A 16 6.83 -39.88 -43.80
CA ALA A 16 6.77 -39.30 -45.13
C ALA A 16 7.93 -38.32 -45.32
N GLN A 17 8.58 -38.48 -46.47
CA GLN A 17 9.82 -37.86 -46.91
C GLN A 17 9.63 -36.36 -47.16
N ALA A 18 10.63 -35.56 -46.75
CA ALA A 18 10.75 -34.17 -47.14
C ALA A 18 11.40 -34.06 -48.53
N PRO A 19 10.81 -33.31 -49.48
CA PRO A 19 11.45 -33.05 -50.76
C PRO A 19 12.44 -31.88 -50.67
N THR A 20 13.56 -32.11 -51.34
CA THR A 20 14.68 -31.22 -51.63
C THR A 20 14.31 -30.01 -52.49
N SER A 21 15.09 -28.94 -52.26
CA SER A 21 15.55 -27.94 -53.21
C SER A 21 14.52 -27.03 -53.91
N LEU A 22 14.48 -25.78 -53.49
CA LEU A 22 14.16 -24.65 -54.37
C LEU A 22 15.10 -23.48 -54.10
N LYS A 23 15.92 -23.21 -55.12
CA LYS A 23 16.89 -22.13 -55.23
C LYS A 23 16.19 -20.77 -55.01
N ARG A 24 16.66 -19.99 -54.04
CA ARG A 24 16.39 -18.54 -53.98
C ARG A 24 17.64 -17.76 -54.34
N THR A 25 17.55 -17.10 -55.47
CA THR A 25 18.48 -16.13 -56.03
C THR A 25 18.68 -14.95 -55.08
N ALA A 26 19.94 -14.64 -54.78
CA ALA A 26 20.35 -13.49 -54.01
C ALA A 26 20.29 -12.22 -54.87
N THR A 27 19.31 -11.35 -54.62
CA THR A 27 19.27 -9.99 -55.13
C THR A 27 19.90 -9.04 -54.10
N LYS A 28 21.15 -8.65 -54.37
CA LYS A 28 21.83 -7.53 -53.69
C LYS A 28 21.02 -6.25 -53.91
N ARG A 29 20.52 -5.63 -52.83
CA ARG A 29 20.14 -4.21 -52.83
C ARG A 29 21.15 -3.42 -52.02
N ARG A 30 21.91 -2.60 -52.75
CA ARG A 30 22.71 -1.48 -52.26
C ARG A 30 21.81 -0.53 -51.46
N LEU A 31 22.18 -0.26 -50.21
CA LEU A 31 21.70 0.91 -49.48
C LEU A 31 22.75 2.01 -49.64
N VAL A 32 22.36 3.03 -50.40
CA VAL A 32 23.11 4.27 -50.62
C VAL A 32 22.97 5.10 -49.34
N ARG A 33 24.12 5.45 -48.77
CA ARG A 33 24.27 6.31 -47.60
C ARG A 33 24.09 7.75 -48.07
N ALA A 34 22.98 8.38 -47.68
CA ALA A 34 22.77 9.80 -47.88
C ALA A 34 23.47 10.57 -46.75
N GLU A 35 24.32 11.51 -47.15
CA GLU A 35 24.89 12.55 -46.32
C GLU A 35 23.80 13.57 -45.96
N SER A 36 23.73 13.99 -44.70
CA SER A 36 23.20 15.31 -44.38
C SER A 36 23.96 15.88 -43.19
N THR A 37 24.63 16.98 -43.47
CA THR A 37 25.38 17.88 -42.61
C THR A 37 24.46 18.76 -41.74
N PHE A 38 25.08 19.36 -40.72
CA PHE A 38 24.64 20.49 -39.87
C PHE A 38 23.70 20.22 -38.68
N LEU A 39 24.27 20.25 -37.47
CA LEU A 39 24.19 21.42 -36.58
C LEU A 39 25.15 21.28 -35.38
N ASN A 40 26.17 22.14 -35.37
CA ASN A 40 26.97 22.48 -34.20
C ASN A 40 26.11 23.31 -33.24
N MET A 41 26.05 22.93 -31.96
CA MET A 41 25.83 23.87 -30.85
C MET A 41 26.64 23.40 -29.63
N PRO A 42 27.32 24.32 -28.91
CA PRO A 42 28.29 24.01 -27.87
C PRO A 42 27.64 23.98 -26.48
N GLY A 43 27.94 22.96 -25.70
CA GLY A 43 27.42 22.80 -24.33
C GLY A 43 28.37 21.97 -23.50
N ALA A 44 29.51 22.56 -23.16
CA ALA A 44 30.45 21.99 -22.20
C ALA A 44 29.81 21.98 -20.80
N TYR A 45 29.59 20.79 -20.25
CA TYR A 45 29.50 20.58 -18.80
C TYR A 45 30.66 19.67 -18.35
N PRO A 46 31.27 19.96 -17.19
CA PRO A 46 32.62 19.55 -16.87
C PRO A 46 32.70 18.09 -16.43
N LYS A 47 33.84 17.48 -16.75
CA LYS A 47 34.29 16.16 -16.31
C LYS A 47 34.05 15.99 -14.81
N THR A 48 33.18 15.06 -14.47
CA THR A 48 33.01 14.59 -13.10
C THR A 48 34.33 14.00 -12.60
N ARG A 49 34.71 14.43 -11.40
CA ARG A 49 35.89 13.98 -10.67
C ARG A 49 35.93 12.47 -10.59
N GLN A 50 37.09 11.90 -10.90
CA GLN A 50 37.40 10.51 -10.57
C GLN A 50 37.19 10.28 -9.06
N PRO A 51 36.56 9.16 -8.66
CA PRO A 51 36.55 8.79 -7.25
C PRO A 51 37.97 8.41 -6.84
N THR A 52 38.51 9.11 -5.86
CA THR A 52 39.75 8.73 -5.19
C THR A 52 39.57 7.34 -4.60
N THR A 53 40.27 6.37 -5.16
CA THR A 53 40.47 5.06 -4.58
C THR A 53 41.25 5.23 -3.29
N ILE A 54 40.53 5.24 -2.16
CA ILE A 54 41.12 5.08 -0.84
C ILE A 54 41.62 3.63 -0.79
N LYS A 55 42.92 3.45 -1.04
CA LYS A 55 43.64 2.23 -0.66
C LYS A 55 43.51 2.12 0.86
N ARG A 56 42.69 1.16 1.32
CA ARG A 56 42.73 0.68 2.70
C ARG A 56 43.98 -0.18 2.82
N ASP A 57 45.07 0.43 3.25
CA ASP A 57 46.20 -0.31 3.79
C ASP A 57 45.73 -0.98 5.09
N ALA A 58 45.55 -2.29 5.01
CA ALA A 58 45.38 -3.15 6.15
C ALA A 58 46.71 -3.24 6.91
N SER A 59 46.89 -2.36 7.89
CA SER A 59 47.76 -2.63 9.04
C SER A 59 47.11 -2.03 10.29
N PHE A 60 46.18 -2.79 10.86
CA PHE A 60 45.75 -2.56 12.24
C PHE A 60 46.90 -3.02 13.14
N THR A 61 47.87 -2.15 13.37
CA THR A 61 48.74 -2.29 14.53
C THR A 61 47.88 -1.96 15.75
N VAL A 62 47.62 -2.99 16.55
CA VAL A 62 47.03 -2.88 17.87
C VAL A 62 47.91 -1.94 18.68
N LYS A 63 47.53 -0.66 18.77
CA LYS A 63 47.95 0.18 19.88
C LYS A 63 47.26 -0.40 21.10
N THR A 64 48.00 -1.22 21.83
CA THR A 64 47.74 -1.59 23.21
C THR A 64 47.34 -0.33 23.97
N LEU A 65 46.06 -0.20 24.27
CA LEU A 65 45.56 0.74 25.27
C LEU A 65 46.08 0.24 26.62
N ALA A 66 47.29 0.67 26.96
CA ALA A 66 47.79 0.64 28.32
C ALA A 66 46.92 1.59 29.14
N GLY A 67 46.00 1.01 29.89
CA GLY A 67 45.03 1.72 30.71
C GLY A 67 44.03 0.71 31.22
N GLU A 68 44.45 -0.10 32.19
CA GLU A 68 43.56 -0.93 33.01
C GLU A 68 42.55 -0.01 33.67
N ALA A 69 41.39 0.19 33.02
CA ALA A 69 40.22 0.72 33.70
C ALA A 69 39.83 -0.35 34.72
N THR A 70 40.22 -0.12 35.97
CA THR A 70 39.95 -1.06 37.05
C THR A 70 38.44 -1.25 37.17
N MET A 71 38.00 -2.43 37.59
CA MET A 71 36.57 -2.73 37.80
C MET A 71 35.87 -1.68 38.69
N ARG A 72 36.65 -1.00 39.53
CA ARG A 72 36.27 0.16 40.33
C ARG A 72 35.78 1.36 39.50
N ASP A 73 36.42 1.67 38.38
CA ASP A 73 36.04 2.79 37.50
C ASP A 73 34.71 2.50 36.77
N CYS A 74 34.47 1.24 36.41
CA CYS A 74 33.19 0.80 35.86
C CYS A 74 32.06 0.92 36.90
N CYS A 75 32.30 0.52 38.16
CA CYS A 75 31.34 0.67 39.24
C CYS A 75 31.04 2.15 39.55
N VAL A 76 32.07 3.00 39.61
CA VAL A 76 31.89 4.45 39.86
C VAL A 76 31.08 5.10 38.72
N ARG A 77 31.32 4.73 37.45
CA ARG A 77 30.49 5.21 36.34
C ARG A 77 29.05 4.71 36.43
N ALA A 78 28.82 3.46 36.80
CA ALA A 78 27.48 2.90 36.99
C ALA A 78 26.73 3.62 38.13
N ASP A 79 27.41 4.00 39.22
CA ASP A 79 26.81 4.73 40.33
C ASP A 79 26.50 6.19 39.97
N ILE A 80 27.34 6.84 39.15
CA ILE A 80 27.03 8.17 38.60
C ILE A 80 25.79 8.12 37.70
N ILE A 81 25.65 7.08 36.87
CA ILE A 81 24.47 6.90 36.00
C ILE A 81 23.21 6.64 36.84
N ARG A 82 23.30 5.77 37.86
CA ARG A 82 22.19 5.50 38.79
C ARG A 82 21.80 6.75 39.58
N GLY A 83 22.77 7.54 40.04
CA GLY A 83 22.53 8.81 40.72
C GLY A 83 21.82 9.84 39.83
N LYS A 84 22.20 9.93 38.55
CA LYS A 84 21.50 10.78 37.57
C LYS A 84 20.06 10.32 37.36
N ALA A 85 19.83 9.04 37.12
CA ALA A 85 18.48 8.48 36.94
C ALA A 85 17.59 8.71 38.19
N ALA A 86 18.13 8.55 39.39
CA ALA A 86 17.41 8.84 40.64
C ALA A 86 17.08 10.34 40.79
N SER A 87 17.99 11.23 40.39
CA SER A 87 17.76 12.68 40.43
C SER A 87 16.71 13.13 39.40
N GLU A 88 16.69 12.51 38.22
CA GLU A 88 15.69 12.74 37.17
C GLU A 88 14.32 12.23 37.61
N ALA A 89 14.24 11.02 38.20
CA ALA A 89 13.01 10.50 38.77
C ALA A 89 12.45 11.40 39.89
N LYS A 90 13.32 11.97 40.73
CA LYS A 90 12.94 12.94 41.77
C LYS A 90 12.42 14.25 41.15
N LEU A 91 13.06 14.75 40.09
CA LEU A 91 12.61 15.93 39.35
C LEU A 91 11.23 15.70 38.71
N VAL A 92 10.99 14.55 38.09
CA VAL A 92 9.69 14.17 37.53
C VAL A 92 8.61 14.12 38.60
N LYS A 93 8.88 13.52 39.77
CA LYS A 93 7.94 13.53 40.90
C LYS A 93 7.60 14.95 41.39
N MET A 94 8.60 15.84 41.47
CA MET A 94 8.35 17.24 41.85
C MET A 94 7.53 17.99 40.80
N LEU A 95 7.79 17.77 39.51
CA LEU A 95 6.99 18.38 38.43
C LEU A 95 5.53 17.90 38.44
N PHE A 96 5.30 16.62 38.75
CA PHE A 96 3.94 16.09 38.94
C PHE A 96 3.24 16.70 40.16
N ALA A 97 3.96 16.85 41.28
CA ALA A 97 3.43 17.49 42.48
C ALA A 97 3.04 18.96 42.22
N GLU A 98 3.88 19.72 41.52
CA GLU A 98 3.58 21.10 41.14
C GLU A 98 2.44 21.19 40.14
N ARG A 99 2.37 20.31 39.13
CA ARG A 99 1.20 20.24 38.23
C ARG A 99 -0.09 20.01 39.02
N LYS A 100 -0.08 19.09 39.99
CA LYS A 100 -1.24 18.80 40.85
C LYS A 100 -1.59 20.00 41.74
N ARG A 101 -0.61 20.81 42.14
CA ARG A 101 -0.81 22.05 42.90
C ARG A 101 -1.45 23.13 42.05
N VAL A 102 -0.96 23.37 40.84
CA VAL A 102 -1.53 24.33 39.88
C VAL A 102 -2.96 23.97 39.52
N LEU A 103 -3.25 22.69 39.26
CA LEU A 103 -4.61 22.23 38.97
C LEU A 103 -5.56 22.47 40.16
N ARG A 104 -5.10 22.24 41.39
CA ARG A 104 -5.87 22.57 42.59
C ARG A 104 -6.04 24.07 42.80
N GLY A 105 -5.04 24.89 42.47
CA GLY A 105 -5.17 26.35 42.46
C GLY A 105 -6.20 26.85 41.43
N ILE A 106 -6.27 26.20 40.26
CA ILE A 106 -7.31 26.48 39.25
C ILE A 106 -8.69 26.06 39.76
N GLU A 107 -8.83 24.90 40.41
CA GLU A 107 -10.08 24.47 41.04
C GLU A 107 -10.50 25.34 42.21
N TYR A 108 -9.55 25.80 43.02
CA TYR A 108 -9.78 26.73 44.11
C TYR A 108 -10.21 28.11 43.58
N ALA A 109 -9.52 28.66 42.58
CA ALA A 109 -9.95 29.89 41.89
C ALA A 109 -11.34 29.72 41.26
N LYS A 110 -11.66 28.53 40.74
CA LYS A 110 -13.01 28.20 40.24
C LYS A 110 -14.07 28.14 41.35
N LYS A 111 -13.69 27.81 42.60
CA LYS A 111 -14.57 27.74 43.78
C LYS A 111 -14.70 29.07 44.53
N VAL A 112 -13.62 29.87 44.61
CA VAL A 112 -13.53 31.11 45.39
C VAL A 112 -13.97 32.34 44.59
N MET A 113 -13.84 32.33 43.26
CA MET A 113 -14.51 33.36 42.46
C MET A 113 -16.02 33.17 42.60
N ASN A 114 -16.65 34.08 43.35
CA ASN A 114 -18.09 34.15 43.55
C ASN A 114 -18.78 33.92 42.20
N GLY A 115 -19.75 33.00 42.16
CA GLY A 115 -20.39 32.56 40.91
C GLY A 115 -20.91 33.72 40.04
N GLY A 116 -21.22 34.87 40.64
CA GLY A 116 -21.58 36.12 39.95
C GLY A 116 -20.44 36.72 39.11
N GLU A 117 -19.25 36.91 39.68
CA GLU A 117 -18.11 37.51 38.95
C GLU A 117 -17.61 36.59 37.83
N ARG A 118 -17.62 35.28 38.08
CA ARG A 118 -17.26 34.30 37.05
C ARG A 118 -18.28 34.27 35.92
N ALA A 119 -19.58 34.35 36.22
CA ALA A 119 -20.61 34.44 35.20
C ALA A 119 -20.48 35.75 34.40
N GLU A 120 -20.16 36.86 35.05
CA GLU A 120 -19.98 38.15 34.40
C GLU A 120 -18.74 38.20 33.50
N ILE A 121 -17.59 37.69 33.96
CA ILE A 121 -16.37 37.60 33.15
C ILE A 121 -16.56 36.63 31.97
N THR A 122 -17.23 35.50 32.19
CA THR A 122 -17.53 34.54 31.12
C THR A 122 -18.54 35.10 30.13
N ALA A 123 -19.53 35.87 30.58
CA ALA A 123 -20.49 36.56 29.71
C ALA A 123 -19.81 37.65 28.88
N ARG A 124 -18.96 38.49 29.49
CA ARG A 124 -18.17 39.51 28.77
C ARG A 124 -17.24 38.87 27.74
N TYR A 125 -16.55 37.78 28.09
CA TYR A 125 -15.69 37.07 27.15
C TYR A 125 -16.48 36.46 25.99
N LYS A 126 -17.66 35.87 26.25
CA LYS A 126 -18.54 35.34 25.20
C LYS A 126 -19.08 36.44 24.30
N GLU A 127 -19.39 37.62 24.86
CA GLU A 127 -19.87 38.76 24.10
C GLU A 127 -18.76 39.38 23.23
N GLU A 128 -17.54 39.52 23.78
CA GLU A 128 -16.36 39.97 23.01
C GLU A 128 -15.98 38.98 21.92
N PHE A 129 -16.05 37.68 22.21
CA PHE A 129 -15.82 36.62 21.23
C PHE A 129 -16.88 36.67 20.12
N ALA A 130 -18.16 36.77 20.47
CA ALA A 130 -19.24 36.86 19.48
C ALA A 130 -19.11 38.10 18.59
N LYS A 131 -18.79 39.27 19.17
CA LYS A 131 -18.55 40.52 18.43
C LYS A 131 -17.33 40.41 17.50
N ALA A 132 -16.25 39.79 17.96
CA ALA A 132 -15.06 39.57 17.14
C ALA A 132 -15.31 38.59 15.99
N THR A 133 -16.08 37.52 16.21
CA THR A 133 -16.33 36.51 15.18
C THR A 133 -17.43 36.86 14.18
N ALA A 134 -18.11 38.01 14.36
CA ALA A 134 -19.16 38.47 13.44
C ALA A 134 -18.61 38.81 12.04
N THR A 135 -17.32 39.10 11.91
CA THR A 135 -16.63 39.30 10.63
C THR A 135 -15.34 38.46 10.59
N PRO A 136 -14.94 37.96 9.40
CA PRO A 136 -13.72 37.15 9.27
C PRO A 136 -12.45 37.93 9.67
N GLU A 137 -12.42 39.24 9.43
CA GLU A 137 -11.30 40.12 9.82
C GLU A 137 -11.22 40.29 11.35
N GLY A 138 -12.37 40.46 12.03
CA GLY A 138 -12.42 40.56 13.49
C GLY A 138 -12.02 39.25 14.18
N ALA A 139 -12.32 38.10 13.57
CA ALA A 139 -11.94 36.80 14.10
C ALA A 139 -10.41 36.61 14.06
N GLU A 140 -9.75 37.10 13.01
CA GLU A 140 -8.30 37.05 12.88
C GLU A 140 -7.61 38.00 13.86
N GLU A 141 -8.14 39.22 14.04
CA GLU A 141 -7.61 40.20 14.99
C GLU A 141 -7.74 39.71 16.45
N PHE A 142 -8.87 39.09 16.80
CA PHE A 142 -9.06 38.49 18.12
C PHE A 142 -8.10 37.32 18.37
N ARG A 143 -7.85 36.48 17.36
CA ARG A 143 -6.84 35.41 17.47
C ARG A 143 -5.45 36.00 17.74
N LYS A 144 -5.01 37.01 16.98
CA LYS A 144 -3.71 37.67 17.20
C LYS A 144 -3.61 38.28 18.60
N LYS A 145 -4.69 38.91 19.10
CA LYS A 145 -4.73 39.49 20.45
C LYS A 145 -4.69 38.43 21.57
N ALA A 146 -5.39 37.31 21.38
CA ALA A 146 -5.36 36.19 22.31
C ALA A 146 -3.98 35.52 22.34
N GLU A 147 -3.36 35.33 21.18
CA GLU A 147 -2.02 34.76 21.04
C GLU A 147 -0.95 35.67 21.67
N ALA A 148 -1.05 37.00 21.47
CA ALA A 148 -0.19 37.97 22.13
C ALA A 148 -0.34 37.96 23.67
N SER A 149 -1.58 37.87 24.17
CA SER A 149 -1.85 37.79 25.61
C SER A 149 -1.30 36.50 26.23
N PHE A 150 -1.43 35.38 25.52
CA PHE A 150 -0.88 34.09 25.95
C PHE A 150 0.65 34.09 25.97
N ASN A 151 1.29 34.66 24.94
CA ASN A 151 2.74 34.80 24.90
C ASN A 151 3.27 35.70 26.03
N LYS A 152 2.56 36.79 26.36
CA LYS A 152 2.90 37.63 27.52
C LYS A 152 2.84 36.86 28.84
N LEU A 153 1.80 36.03 29.04
CA LEU A 153 1.67 35.18 30.22
C LEU A 153 2.82 34.16 30.32
N LEU A 154 3.21 33.55 29.19
CA LEU A 154 4.35 32.63 29.13
C LEU A 154 5.67 33.33 29.48
N GLU A 155 5.90 34.55 29.00
CA GLU A 155 7.08 35.33 29.34
C GLU A 155 7.13 35.72 30.81
N GLU A 156 6.00 36.16 31.39
CA GLU A 156 5.92 36.45 32.83
C GLU A 156 6.19 35.20 33.67
N THR A 157 5.69 34.04 33.24
CA THR A 157 5.95 32.75 33.90
C THR A 157 7.43 32.35 33.80
N ARG A 158 8.05 32.56 32.63
CA ARG A 158 9.49 32.34 32.43
C ARG A 158 10.33 33.26 33.33
N ARG A 159 10.01 34.57 33.38
CA ARG A 159 10.67 35.54 34.26
C ARG A 159 10.54 35.15 35.73
N LYS A 160 9.34 34.78 36.20
CA LYS A 160 9.15 34.29 37.58
C LYS A 160 9.99 33.05 37.86
N LYS A 161 10.03 32.10 36.93
CA LYS A 161 10.87 30.89 37.07
C LYS A 161 12.37 31.20 37.10
N GLU A 162 12.82 32.18 36.34
CA GLU A 162 14.21 32.63 36.36
C GLU A 162 14.58 33.35 37.66
N ILE A 163 13.70 34.22 38.17
CA ILE A 163 13.86 34.86 39.48
C ILE A 163 13.96 33.80 40.58
N LEU A 164 13.05 32.81 40.58
CA LEU A 164 13.05 31.71 41.55
C LEU A 164 14.33 30.85 41.45
N ARG A 165 14.84 30.61 40.23
CA ARG A 165 16.11 29.91 40.03
C ARG A 165 17.29 30.74 40.51
N ALA A 166 17.28 32.04 40.32
CA ALA A 166 18.32 32.95 40.80
C ALA A 166 18.34 32.99 42.34
N GLN A 167 17.18 33.11 42.97
CA GLN A 167 17.02 33.03 44.43
C GLN A 167 17.50 31.69 44.98
N ALA A 168 17.16 30.56 44.33
CA ALA A 168 17.64 29.24 44.74
C ALA A 168 19.17 29.10 44.61
N ARG A 169 19.77 29.72 43.58
CA ARG A 169 21.24 29.74 43.42
C ARG A 169 21.90 30.61 44.48
N ALA A 170 21.33 31.77 44.82
CA ALA A 170 21.82 32.65 45.87
C ALA A 170 21.75 31.98 47.25
N ALA A 171 20.61 31.37 47.60
CA ALA A 171 20.45 30.62 48.85
C ALA A 171 21.42 29.43 48.96
N LYS A 172 21.71 28.76 47.84
CA LYS A 172 22.71 27.68 47.79
C LYS A 172 24.14 28.21 47.99
N ALA A 173 24.46 29.38 47.45
CA ALA A 173 25.76 30.03 47.65
C ALA A 173 25.99 30.45 49.11
N GLU A 174 24.91 30.82 49.81
CA GLU A 174 24.93 31.10 51.26
C GLU A 174 24.96 29.86 52.16
N GLY A 175 25.07 28.65 51.59
CA GLY A 175 25.17 27.40 52.35
C GLY A 175 23.86 26.93 53.00
N LYS A 176 22.72 27.58 52.73
CA LYS A 176 21.41 27.18 53.24
C LYS A 176 20.91 25.94 52.50
N LYS A 177 21.16 24.75 53.08
CA LYS A 177 20.63 23.48 52.57
C LYS A 177 19.20 23.27 53.07
N GLY A 178 18.22 23.40 52.18
CA GLY A 178 16.88 22.86 52.42
C GLY A 178 15.71 23.84 52.48
N TYR A 179 15.77 25.01 51.84
CA TYR A 179 14.56 25.82 51.70
C TYR A 179 13.66 25.26 50.59
N SER A 180 12.53 24.68 51.02
CA SER A 180 11.32 24.54 50.20
C SER A 180 10.86 25.93 49.74
N TYR A 181 10.24 26.00 48.56
CA TYR A 181 9.98 27.22 47.78
C TYR A 181 8.98 28.23 48.39
N LEU A 182 8.59 28.10 49.65
CA LEU A 182 7.67 29.01 50.32
C LEU A 182 8.23 29.37 51.69
N SER A 183 8.23 30.65 52.05
CA SER A 183 8.52 31.04 53.43
C SER A 183 7.47 30.40 54.35
N VAL A 184 7.85 30.12 55.60
CA VAL A 184 6.90 29.56 56.58
C VAL A 184 5.71 30.52 56.77
N GLU A 185 5.93 31.83 56.62
CA GLU A 185 4.86 32.84 56.60
C GLU A 185 3.93 32.72 55.38
N ASP A 186 4.45 32.45 54.18
CA ASP A 186 3.60 32.19 53.00
C ASP A 186 2.85 30.86 53.10
N MET A 187 3.37 29.90 53.85
CA MET A 187 2.65 28.66 54.18
C MET A 187 1.61 28.84 55.28
N MET A 188 1.79 29.81 56.18
CA MET A 188 0.87 30.08 57.29
C MET A 188 -0.29 31.00 56.89
N VAL A 189 -0.09 31.94 55.98
CA VAL A 189 -1.15 32.86 55.51
C VAL A 189 -2.15 32.17 54.55
N ASP A 190 -1.77 31.05 53.94
CA ASP A 190 -2.66 30.21 53.10
C ASP A 190 -3.32 29.07 53.89
N SER A 191 -3.29 29.14 55.23
CA SER A 191 -4.07 28.25 56.10
C SER A 191 -5.53 28.65 56.07
N ILE A 192 -6.31 27.81 55.42
CA ILE A 192 -7.77 27.81 55.40
C ILE A 192 -8.31 27.76 56.84
N ASP A 193 -9.42 28.49 57.02
CA ASP A 193 -10.24 28.69 58.21
C ASP A 193 -9.70 29.71 59.22
N GLY A 194 -10.23 30.94 59.15
CA GLY A 194 -10.00 32.05 60.07
C GLY A 194 -10.43 31.75 61.52
N VAL A 195 -9.75 30.80 62.16
CA VAL A 195 -9.75 30.60 63.59
C VAL A 195 -8.49 31.29 64.13
N PRO A 196 -8.62 32.37 64.92
CA PRO A 196 -7.46 32.95 65.58
C PRO A 196 -6.93 31.94 66.59
N LEU A 197 -5.72 31.43 66.34
CA LEU A 197 -4.90 30.80 67.37
C LEU A 197 -4.47 31.92 68.31
N ALA A 198 -5.34 32.23 69.28
CA ALA A 198 -5.01 33.09 70.39
C ALA A 198 -3.91 32.42 71.23
N ASP A 199 -2.83 33.17 71.41
CA ASP A 199 -1.89 33.16 72.53
C ASP A 199 -1.49 31.79 73.08
N SER A 200 -0.56 31.14 72.36
CA SER A 200 0.19 30.01 72.90
C SER A 200 1.48 30.48 73.58
N GLU A 201 1.34 31.12 74.74
CA GLU A 201 2.35 31.02 75.80
C GLU A 201 2.04 29.75 76.61
N GLY A 202 2.67 28.63 76.26
CA GLY A 202 2.58 27.39 77.04
C GLY A 202 2.32 26.13 76.21
N VAL A 203 3.22 25.80 75.27
CA VAL A 203 3.20 24.50 74.57
C VAL A 203 4.37 23.65 75.03
N ASP A 204 4.31 23.19 76.28
CA ASP A 204 5.25 22.16 76.79
C ASP A 204 4.56 21.06 77.62
N SER A 205 3.21 21.03 77.71
CA SER A 205 2.49 20.00 78.48
C SER A 205 1.45 19.18 77.70
N PHE A 206 1.19 19.47 76.42
CA PHE A 206 0.09 18.81 75.70
C PHE A 206 0.43 17.44 75.09
N PHE A 207 1.69 17.03 75.10
CA PHE A 207 2.13 15.75 74.51
C PHE A 207 2.20 14.57 75.50
N PHE A 208 1.90 14.76 76.78
CA PHE A 208 2.07 13.70 77.78
C PHE A 208 0.79 13.04 78.33
N ASP A 209 -0.41 13.54 78.01
CA ASP A 209 -1.68 12.98 78.54
C ASP A 209 -2.57 12.27 77.51
N ALA A 210 -2.05 11.86 76.35
CA ALA A 210 -2.77 11.02 75.39
C ALA A 210 -2.63 9.51 75.67
N ALA A 211 -2.58 9.12 76.95
CA ALA A 211 -2.44 7.74 77.39
C ALA A 211 -3.68 7.30 78.19
N THR A 212 -4.80 7.14 77.49
CA THR A 212 -5.70 5.96 77.53
C THR A 212 -6.92 6.28 76.67
N PRO A 213 -7.21 5.52 75.60
CA PRO A 213 -8.44 5.68 74.86
C PRO A 213 -9.60 5.34 75.78
N THR A 214 -10.46 6.33 76.05
CA THR A 214 -11.71 6.10 76.77
C THR A 214 -12.68 5.39 75.83
N VAL A 215 -13.66 4.66 76.36
CA VAL A 215 -14.63 3.87 75.55
C VAL A 215 -15.42 4.76 74.56
N GLU A 216 -15.49 6.08 74.80
CA GLU A 216 -16.09 7.05 73.87
C GLU A 216 -15.23 7.33 72.61
N ASP A 217 -13.92 7.06 72.66
CA ASP A 217 -12.99 7.21 71.53
C ASP A 217 -13.18 6.12 70.47
N ALA A 218 -13.64 4.93 70.86
CA ALA A 218 -13.92 3.84 69.92
C ALA A 218 -15.11 4.19 68.99
N ALA A 219 -16.19 4.74 69.55
CA ALA A 219 -17.35 5.19 68.77
C ALA A 219 -17.05 6.43 67.91
N ARG A 220 -16.08 7.26 68.31
CA ARG A 220 -15.59 8.37 67.49
C ARG A 220 -14.70 7.87 66.35
N ALA A 221 -13.80 6.92 66.62
CA ALA A 221 -12.96 6.29 65.60
C ALA A 221 -13.80 5.54 64.56
N GLU A 222 -14.87 4.85 64.97
CA GLU A 222 -15.78 4.16 64.06
C GLU A 222 -16.51 5.15 63.14
N ARG A 223 -17.04 6.26 63.67
CA ARG A 223 -17.67 7.32 62.85
C ARG A 223 -16.70 8.01 61.88
N ILE A 224 -15.43 8.14 62.25
CA ILE A 224 -14.39 8.66 61.35
C ILE A 224 -14.12 7.63 60.24
N ALA A 225 -13.96 6.36 60.59
CA ALA A 225 -13.75 5.28 59.62
C ALA A 225 -14.93 5.14 58.65
N GLU A 226 -16.18 5.29 59.12
CA GLU A 226 -17.37 5.32 58.26
C GLU A 226 -17.37 6.51 57.29
N ARG A 227 -17.00 7.71 57.77
CA ARG A 227 -16.86 8.89 56.89
C ARG A 227 -15.77 8.72 55.85
N GLU A 228 -14.64 8.12 56.22
CA GLU A 228 -13.55 7.83 55.28
C GLU A 228 -13.96 6.79 54.23
N ARG A 229 -14.69 5.74 54.62
CA ARG A 229 -15.26 4.76 53.67
C ARG A 229 -16.25 5.43 52.72
N ALA A 230 -17.17 6.25 53.23
CA ALA A 230 -18.14 6.99 52.42
C ALA A 230 -17.45 7.96 51.45
N CYS A 231 -16.38 8.64 51.88
CA CYS A 231 -15.60 9.52 51.02
C CYS A 231 -14.85 8.73 49.93
N ALA A 232 -14.25 7.59 50.28
CA ALA A 232 -13.56 6.72 49.33
C ALA A 232 -14.53 6.10 48.30
N GLU A 233 -15.76 5.76 48.70
CA GLU A 233 -16.81 5.30 47.80
C GLU A 233 -17.28 6.41 46.86
N ALA A 234 -17.48 7.63 47.36
CA ALA A 234 -17.84 8.79 46.53
C ALA A 234 -16.73 9.14 45.53
N GLU A 235 -15.46 9.07 45.93
CA GLU A 235 -14.33 9.25 45.01
C GLU A 235 -14.28 8.17 43.92
N ARG A 236 -14.61 6.91 44.28
CA ARG A 236 -14.66 5.80 43.31
C ARG A 236 -15.78 6.03 42.29
N GLN A 237 -16.99 6.36 42.76
CA GLN A 237 -18.13 6.66 41.90
C GLN A 237 -17.83 7.84 40.95
N HIS A 238 -17.23 8.91 41.46
CA HIS A 238 -16.85 10.06 40.63
C HIS A 238 -15.79 9.70 39.58
N ARG A 239 -14.83 8.82 39.89
CA ARG A 239 -13.87 8.32 38.89
C ARG A 239 -14.54 7.46 37.83
N GLU A 240 -15.43 6.56 38.23
CA GLU A 240 -16.22 5.73 37.31
C GLU A 240 -17.07 6.60 36.36
N GLU A 241 -17.73 7.65 36.87
CA GLU A 241 -18.47 8.60 36.05
C GLU A 241 -17.58 9.38 35.07
N LEU A 242 -16.36 9.76 35.48
CA LEU A 242 -15.40 10.43 34.60
C LEU A 242 -14.90 9.49 33.51
N GLU A 243 -14.55 8.26 33.86
CA GLU A 243 -14.14 7.23 32.89
C GLU A 243 -15.27 6.91 31.91
N GLU A 244 -16.52 6.86 32.37
CA GLU A 244 -17.67 6.66 31.49
C GLU A 244 -17.89 7.84 30.54
N LYS A 245 -17.77 9.08 31.03
CA LYS A 245 -17.83 10.29 30.18
C LYS A 245 -16.70 10.31 29.15
N GLU A 246 -15.49 9.93 29.52
CA GLU A 246 -14.35 9.82 28.59
C GLU A 246 -14.58 8.72 27.54
N ARG A 247 -15.10 7.55 27.95
CA ARG A 247 -15.50 6.47 27.01
C ARG A 247 -16.58 6.93 26.04
N GLN A 248 -17.61 7.62 26.52
CA GLN A 248 -18.68 8.17 25.68
C GLN A 248 -18.15 9.21 24.69
N ALA A 249 -17.29 10.13 25.14
CA ALA A 249 -16.65 11.12 24.28
C ALA A 249 -15.76 10.47 23.21
N TYR A 250 -15.02 9.42 23.57
CA TYR A 250 -14.21 8.66 22.62
C TYR A 250 -15.08 7.95 21.56
N ILE A 251 -16.17 7.30 21.97
CA ILE A 251 -17.12 6.65 21.05
C ILE A 251 -17.74 7.69 20.11
N GLN A 252 -18.13 8.86 20.62
CA GLN A 252 -18.68 9.94 19.81
C GLN A 252 -17.65 10.46 18.79
N ALA A 253 -16.41 10.71 19.20
CA ALA A 253 -15.34 11.15 18.30
C ALA A 253 -15.06 10.11 17.19
N GLN A 254 -15.12 8.81 17.51
CA GLN A 254 -15.00 7.74 16.52
C GLN A 254 -16.17 7.74 15.52
N ARG A 255 -17.41 7.96 15.97
CA ARG A 255 -18.57 8.10 15.09
C ARG A 255 -18.44 9.29 14.15
N GLU A 256 -18.07 10.46 14.67
CA GLU A 256 -17.86 11.67 13.88
C GLU A 256 -16.74 11.49 12.84
N ARG A 257 -15.64 10.81 13.21
CA ARG A 257 -14.56 10.46 12.28
C ARG A 257 -15.05 9.54 11.16
N ASN A 258 -15.82 8.52 11.49
CA ASN A 258 -16.39 7.59 10.51
C ASN A 258 -17.40 8.28 9.59
N GLU A 259 -18.27 9.14 10.12
CA GLU A 259 -19.20 9.95 9.33
C GLU A 259 -18.48 10.91 8.39
N ARG A 260 -17.36 11.49 8.83
CA ARG A 260 -16.51 12.33 7.97
C ARG A 260 -15.88 11.52 6.84
N MET A 261 -15.29 10.36 7.13
CA MET A 261 -14.74 9.48 6.10
C MET A 261 -15.81 9.01 5.11
N ASN A 262 -17.03 8.71 5.58
CA ASN A 262 -18.15 8.33 4.72
C ASN A 262 -18.62 9.48 3.84
N ARG A 263 -18.64 10.72 4.35
CA ARG A 263 -18.93 11.92 3.55
C ARG A 263 -17.87 12.15 2.48
N GLU A 264 -16.59 12.09 2.85
CA GLU A 264 -15.48 12.24 1.90
C GLU A 264 -15.49 11.12 0.84
N ALA A 265 -15.85 9.89 1.20
CA ALA A 265 -16.02 8.79 0.26
C ALA A 265 -17.20 9.01 -0.69
N ALA A 266 -18.34 9.52 -0.19
CA ALA A 266 -19.50 9.86 -1.01
C ALA A 266 -19.18 10.98 -2.02
N GLU A 267 -18.51 12.04 -1.58
CA GLU A 267 -18.05 13.15 -2.44
C GLU A 267 -17.07 12.65 -3.52
N ARG A 268 -16.15 11.75 -3.18
CA ARG A 268 -15.24 11.12 -4.17
C ARG A 268 -16.00 10.30 -5.20
N MET A 269 -16.99 9.52 -4.78
CA MET A 269 -17.83 8.74 -5.69
C MET A 269 -18.66 9.62 -6.62
N GLU A 270 -19.19 10.73 -6.12
CA GLU A 270 -19.91 11.72 -6.93
C GLU A 270 -18.98 12.41 -7.93
N ALA A 271 -17.77 12.79 -7.52
CA ALA A 271 -16.76 13.35 -8.39
C ALA A 271 -16.32 12.37 -9.50
N LEU A 272 -16.20 11.07 -9.20
CA LEU A 272 -15.92 10.04 -10.20
C LEU A 272 -17.07 9.89 -11.18
N LYS A 273 -18.32 9.84 -10.72
CA LYS A 273 -19.50 9.81 -11.62
C LYS A 273 -19.54 11.03 -12.54
N LYS A 274 -19.18 12.21 -12.03
CA LYS A 274 -19.11 13.42 -12.85
C LYS A 274 -18.02 13.32 -13.93
N ARG A 275 -16.83 12.81 -13.58
CA ARG A 275 -15.76 12.55 -14.56
C ARG A 275 -16.16 11.51 -15.60
N GLU A 276 -16.81 10.42 -15.20
CA GLU A 276 -17.33 9.40 -16.12
C GLU A 276 -18.37 10.00 -17.08
N ALA A 277 -19.24 10.90 -16.59
CA ALA A 277 -20.18 11.60 -17.45
C ALA A 277 -19.50 12.58 -18.43
N GLU A 278 -18.46 13.29 -17.99
CA GLU A 278 -17.64 14.16 -18.85
C GLU A 278 -16.88 13.35 -19.92
N GLU A 279 -16.30 12.20 -19.54
CA GLU A 279 -15.65 11.27 -20.47
C GLU A 279 -16.64 10.65 -21.47
N ALA A 280 -17.87 10.34 -21.03
CA ALA A 280 -18.93 9.86 -21.91
C ALA A 280 -19.32 10.92 -22.96
N LEU A 281 -19.43 12.19 -22.56
CA LEU A 281 -19.69 13.30 -23.49
C LEU A 281 -18.53 13.48 -24.49
N LEU A 282 -17.28 13.45 -24.03
CA LEU A 282 -16.10 13.50 -24.91
C LEU A 282 -16.04 12.31 -25.88
N SER A 283 -16.48 11.13 -25.42
CA SER A 283 -16.58 9.93 -26.27
C SER A 283 -17.68 10.09 -27.32
N GLU A 284 -18.83 10.68 -26.99
CA GLU A 284 -19.88 10.97 -27.96
C GLU A 284 -19.44 12.00 -29.02
N GLU A 285 -18.75 13.06 -28.59
CA GLU A 285 -18.17 14.05 -29.51
C GLU A 285 -17.13 13.42 -30.44
N SER A 286 -16.26 12.55 -29.90
CA SER A 286 -15.27 11.80 -30.67
C SER A 286 -15.93 10.86 -31.69
N LEU A 287 -17.02 10.19 -31.29
CA LEU A 287 -17.82 9.34 -32.19
C LEU A 287 -18.53 10.16 -33.28
N ALA A 288 -19.02 11.36 -32.96
CA ALA A 288 -19.61 12.27 -33.92
C ALA A 288 -18.56 12.76 -34.94
N ALA A 289 -17.38 13.15 -34.48
CA ALA A 289 -16.26 13.52 -35.36
C ALA A 289 -15.86 12.37 -36.28
N TRP A 290 -15.78 11.14 -35.75
CA TRP A 290 -15.49 9.95 -36.55
C TRP A 290 -16.58 9.66 -37.60
N ARG A 291 -17.88 9.83 -37.27
CA ARG A 291 -18.97 9.69 -38.25
C ARG A 291 -18.85 10.70 -39.39
N ILE A 292 -18.55 11.96 -39.08
CA ILE A 292 -18.32 13.00 -40.08
C ILE A 292 -17.12 12.64 -40.97
N GLN A 293 -16.01 12.17 -40.38
CA GLN A 293 -14.84 11.69 -41.13
C GLN A 293 -15.20 10.57 -42.11
N CYS A 294 -15.97 9.57 -41.66
CA CYS A 294 -16.43 8.48 -42.52
C CYS A 294 -17.37 8.95 -43.64
N GLU A 295 -18.21 9.96 -43.42
CA GLU A 295 -19.05 10.54 -44.48
C GLU A 295 -18.21 11.29 -45.52
N ILE A 296 -17.19 12.03 -45.07
CA ILE A 296 -16.23 12.70 -45.97
C ILE A 296 -15.51 11.66 -46.84
N GLU A 297 -15.03 10.56 -46.24
CA GLU A 297 -14.35 9.49 -46.99
C GLU A 297 -15.28 8.82 -48.00
N LYS A 298 -16.54 8.55 -47.63
CA LYS A 298 -17.56 8.01 -48.56
C LYS A 298 -17.83 8.95 -49.72
N GLU A 299 -17.93 10.26 -49.48
CA GLU A 299 -18.11 11.24 -50.55
C GLU A 299 -16.87 11.34 -51.46
N GLN A 300 -15.66 11.26 -50.89
CA GLN A 300 -14.43 11.20 -51.68
C GLN A 300 -14.37 9.93 -52.54
N GLU A 301 -14.79 8.78 -52.01
CA GLU A 301 -14.84 7.53 -52.75
C GLU A 301 -15.88 7.57 -53.87
N LYS A 302 -17.07 8.13 -53.62
CA LYS A 302 -18.07 8.40 -54.67
C LYS A 302 -17.51 9.28 -55.78
N ARG A 303 -16.77 10.35 -55.43
CA ARG A 303 -16.11 11.22 -56.42
C ARG A 303 -15.09 10.45 -57.25
N ARG A 304 -14.24 9.63 -56.62
CA ARG A 304 -13.27 8.77 -57.32
C ARG A 304 -13.96 7.76 -58.25
N MET A 305 -15.07 7.16 -57.81
CA MET A 305 -15.85 6.23 -58.63
C MET A 305 -16.52 6.94 -59.81
N ALA A 306 -17.04 8.15 -59.63
CA ALA A 306 -17.61 8.96 -60.70
C ALA A 306 -16.54 9.41 -61.71
N GLU A 307 -15.34 9.78 -61.25
CA GLU A 307 -14.19 10.08 -62.12
C GLU A 307 -13.74 8.86 -62.90
N ALA A 308 -13.66 7.68 -62.26
CA ALA A 308 -13.34 6.42 -62.91
C ALA A 308 -14.40 6.03 -63.96
N GLN A 309 -15.70 6.23 -63.67
CA GLN A 309 -16.77 6.04 -64.64
C GLN A 309 -16.64 6.97 -65.85
N ARG A 310 -16.40 8.27 -65.63
CA ARG A 310 -16.16 9.22 -66.74
C ARG A 310 -14.94 8.83 -67.58
N ALA A 311 -13.86 8.38 -66.94
CA ALA A 311 -12.66 7.91 -67.65
C ALA A 311 -12.96 6.64 -68.48
N MET A 312 -13.75 5.71 -67.93
CA MET A 312 -14.20 4.51 -68.63
C MET A 312 -15.11 4.86 -69.82
N GLU A 313 -16.09 5.75 -69.64
CA GLU A 313 -16.97 6.23 -70.70
C GLU A 313 -16.18 6.92 -71.83
N ALA A 314 -15.22 7.79 -71.49
CA ALA A 314 -14.33 8.40 -72.47
C ALA A 314 -13.49 7.37 -73.24
N SER A 315 -13.04 6.29 -72.57
CA SER A 315 -12.35 5.19 -73.24
C SER A 315 -13.28 4.39 -74.15
N ILE A 316 -14.52 4.17 -73.75
CA ILE A 316 -15.53 3.49 -74.58
C ILE A 316 -15.82 4.33 -75.82
N GLU A 317 -15.98 5.65 -75.66
CA GLU A 317 -16.23 6.55 -76.78
C GLU A 317 -15.06 6.56 -77.78
N LYS A 318 -13.83 6.56 -77.28
CA LYS A 318 -12.63 6.43 -78.12
C LYS A 318 -12.59 5.10 -78.87
N ASN A 319 -12.94 4.00 -78.22
CA ASN A 319 -13.03 2.68 -78.84
C ASN A 319 -14.17 2.60 -79.87
N LEU A 320 -15.32 3.22 -79.59
CA LEU A 320 -16.44 3.32 -80.52
C LEU A 320 -16.09 4.16 -81.74
N ALA A 321 -15.33 5.25 -81.58
CA ALA A 321 -14.81 6.03 -82.71
C ALA A 321 -13.86 5.20 -83.58
N TYR A 322 -12.99 4.40 -82.97
CA TYR A 322 -12.13 3.45 -83.68
C TYR A 322 -12.95 2.39 -84.43
N ILE A 323 -13.93 1.77 -83.77
CA ILE A 323 -14.82 0.77 -84.38
C ILE A 323 -15.63 1.39 -85.53
N ARG A 324 -16.11 2.63 -85.40
CA ARG A 324 -16.79 3.35 -86.50
C ARG A 324 -15.87 3.55 -87.70
N GLY A 325 -14.58 3.83 -87.46
CA GLY A 325 -13.57 3.87 -88.51
C GLY A 325 -13.39 2.51 -89.21
N VAL A 326 -13.32 1.42 -88.45
CA VAL A 326 -13.24 0.05 -88.99
C VAL A 326 -14.51 -0.35 -89.75
N ILE A 327 -15.70 0.00 -89.23
CA ILE A 327 -16.97 -0.27 -89.90
C ILE A 327 -17.09 0.51 -91.21
N ALA A 328 -16.64 1.77 -91.25
CA ALA A 328 -16.60 2.54 -92.50
C ALA A 328 -15.70 1.85 -93.55
N GLN A 329 -14.55 1.34 -93.12
CA GLN A 329 -13.61 0.58 -93.96
C GLN A 329 -14.21 -0.74 -94.46
N VAL A 330 -14.90 -1.48 -93.58
CA VAL A 330 -15.61 -2.72 -93.92
C VAL A 330 -16.84 -2.46 -94.78
N ALA A 331 -17.50 -1.30 -94.65
CA ALA A 331 -18.63 -0.91 -95.50
C ALA A 331 -18.17 -0.58 -96.93
N GLU A 332 -17.00 0.00 -97.12
CA GLU A 332 -16.37 0.12 -98.44
C GLU A 332 -16.04 -1.26 -99.03
N ASP A 333 -15.53 -2.20 -98.22
CA ASP A 333 -15.28 -3.58 -98.64
C ASP A 333 -16.58 -4.37 -98.88
N ARG A 334 -17.67 -4.01 -98.20
CA ARG A 334 -18.99 -4.61 -98.39
C ARG A 334 -19.68 -4.09 -99.65
N LYS A 335 -19.52 -2.81 -100.01
CA LYS A 335 -19.93 -2.29 -101.33
C LYS A 335 -19.20 -3.01 -102.47
N ARG A 336 -17.95 -3.46 -102.24
CA ARG A 336 -17.23 -4.36 -103.17
C ARG A 336 -17.80 -5.79 -103.25
N ARG A 337 -18.42 -6.30 -102.17
CA ARG A 337 -19.00 -7.67 -102.10
C ARG A 337 -20.51 -7.73 -102.43
N GLU A 338 -21.26 -6.65 -102.24
CA GLU A 338 -22.68 -6.54 -102.64
C GLU A 338 -22.84 -6.42 -104.16
N ALA A 339 -21.82 -5.90 -104.86
CA ALA A 339 -21.68 -6.08 -106.31
C ALA A 339 -21.58 -7.56 -106.74
N GLN A 340 -21.37 -8.48 -105.78
CA GLN A 340 -21.19 -9.93 -105.99
C GLN A 340 -22.35 -10.78 -105.42
N ARG A 341 -23.27 -10.22 -104.62
CA ARG A 341 -24.38 -10.96 -103.99
C ARG A 341 -25.76 -10.71 -104.60
N LEU A 342 -25.88 -9.77 -105.55
CA LEU A 342 -27.09 -9.60 -106.38
C LEU A 342 -27.40 -10.80 -107.30
N ALA A 343 -26.67 -11.92 -107.18
CA ALA A 343 -26.89 -13.16 -107.90
C ALA A 343 -27.74 -14.20 -107.14
N ASP A 344 -27.89 -14.13 -105.81
CA ASP A 344 -28.27 -15.31 -105.01
C ASP A 344 -29.51 -15.16 -104.08
N GLU A 345 -30.43 -14.22 -104.30
CA GLU A 345 -31.58 -14.01 -103.40
C GLU A 345 -32.95 -14.29 -104.07
N ALA A 346 -33.24 -15.57 -104.35
CA ALA A 346 -34.57 -16.04 -104.77
C ALA A 346 -35.30 -16.97 -103.75
N ASP A 347 -34.67 -17.40 -102.65
CA ASP A 347 -35.19 -18.51 -101.82
C ASP A 347 -35.64 -18.14 -100.39
N ALA A 348 -36.18 -16.92 -100.16
CA ALA A 348 -36.50 -16.43 -98.80
C ALA A 348 -37.99 -16.41 -98.40
N ALA A 349 -38.84 -17.30 -98.95
CA ALA A 349 -40.28 -17.31 -98.64
C ALA A 349 -40.76 -18.44 -97.70
N PHE A 350 -39.93 -19.44 -97.38
CA PHE A 350 -40.30 -20.55 -96.46
C PHE A 350 -39.98 -20.26 -94.97
N ALA A 351 -39.20 -19.20 -94.69
CA ALA A 351 -38.67 -18.91 -93.36
C ALA A 351 -39.67 -18.23 -92.40
N GLU A 352 -40.84 -17.79 -92.87
CA GLU A 352 -41.75 -16.96 -92.07
C GLU A 352 -42.73 -17.78 -91.21
N GLY A 353 -43.07 -19.02 -91.61
CA GLY A 353 -43.96 -19.92 -90.87
C GLY A 353 -43.30 -20.57 -89.64
N GLN A 354 -42.02 -20.97 -89.74
CA GLN A 354 -41.27 -21.55 -88.61
C GLN A 354 -40.95 -20.52 -87.50
N ARG A 355 -40.90 -19.22 -87.84
CA ARG A 355 -40.65 -18.15 -86.85
C ARG A 355 -41.78 -17.98 -85.84
N ARG A 356 -43.03 -18.28 -86.22
CA ARG A 356 -44.20 -18.12 -85.34
C ARG A 356 -44.33 -19.24 -84.30
N LEU A 357 -44.01 -20.49 -84.66
CA LEU A 357 -43.99 -21.61 -83.71
C LEU A 357 -42.79 -21.51 -82.73
N ALA A 358 -41.64 -21.04 -83.22
CA ALA A 358 -40.45 -20.79 -82.40
C ALA A 358 -40.64 -19.64 -81.40
N GLN A 359 -41.46 -18.63 -81.73
CA GLN A 359 -41.78 -17.53 -80.82
C GLN A 359 -42.62 -17.98 -79.60
N GLN A 360 -43.61 -18.85 -79.81
CA GLN A 360 -44.43 -19.37 -78.70
C GLN A 360 -43.64 -20.29 -77.75
N GLN A 361 -42.77 -21.15 -78.30
CA GLN A 361 -41.88 -21.99 -77.48
C GLN A 361 -40.80 -21.17 -76.75
N ALA A 362 -40.36 -20.04 -77.33
CA ALA A 362 -39.41 -19.13 -76.68
C ALA A 362 -40.04 -18.34 -75.52
N GLU A 363 -41.33 -18.02 -75.57
CA GLU A 363 -42.03 -17.34 -74.48
C GLU A 363 -42.27 -18.25 -73.27
N GLU A 364 -42.66 -19.51 -73.49
CA GLU A 364 -42.76 -20.50 -72.39
C GLU A 364 -41.39 -20.83 -71.76
N ALA A 365 -40.33 -20.91 -72.57
CA ALA A 365 -38.96 -21.04 -72.08
C ALA A 365 -38.53 -19.82 -71.24
N ARG A 366 -38.90 -18.59 -71.63
CA ARG A 366 -38.63 -17.38 -70.84
C ARG A 366 -39.32 -17.38 -69.48
N MET A 367 -40.58 -17.78 -69.42
CA MET A 367 -41.35 -17.81 -68.15
C MET A 367 -40.81 -18.87 -67.17
N THR A 368 -40.31 -19.99 -67.67
CA THR A 368 -39.69 -21.03 -66.82
C THR A 368 -38.27 -20.65 -66.38
N GLU A 369 -37.51 -19.98 -67.24
CA GLU A 369 -36.18 -19.48 -66.92
C GLU A 369 -36.23 -18.31 -65.92
N GLU A 370 -37.23 -17.43 -66.00
CA GLU A 370 -37.47 -16.38 -65.00
C GLU A 370 -37.77 -16.95 -63.61
N LYS A 371 -38.59 -18.02 -63.52
CA LYS A 371 -38.84 -18.72 -62.24
C LYS A 371 -37.57 -19.34 -61.67
N ARG A 372 -36.73 -19.98 -62.51
CA ARG A 372 -35.43 -20.51 -62.06
C ARG A 372 -34.49 -19.40 -61.58
N LYS A 373 -34.43 -18.27 -62.29
CA LYS A 373 -33.63 -17.10 -61.89
C LYS A 373 -34.12 -16.48 -60.59
N ALA A 374 -35.43 -16.47 -60.34
CA ALA A 374 -36.01 -15.98 -59.08
C ALA A 374 -35.67 -16.92 -57.90
N ASP A 375 -35.80 -18.23 -58.08
CA ASP A 375 -35.43 -19.21 -57.05
C ASP A 375 -33.92 -19.25 -56.77
N GLU A 376 -33.08 -19.13 -57.79
CA GLU A 376 -31.63 -19.01 -57.63
C GLU A 376 -31.25 -17.73 -56.89
N LYS A 377 -31.90 -16.60 -57.18
CA LYS A 377 -31.71 -15.36 -56.41
C LYS A 377 -32.10 -15.53 -54.94
N ARG A 378 -33.20 -16.24 -54.65
CA ARG A 378 -33.63 -16.50 -53.26
C ARG A 378 -32.62 -17.37 -52.51
N ARG A 379 -32.15 -18.46 -53.13
CA ARG A 379 -31.10 -19.32 -52.55
C ARG A 379 -29.79 -18.58 -52.35
N ALA A 380 -29.39 -17.73 -53.30
CA ALA A 380 -28.19 -16.90 -53.17
C ALA A 380 -28.31 -15.91 -51.99
N GLN A 381 -29.48 -15.28 -51.81
CA GLN A 381 -29.75 -14.41 -50.66
C GLN A 381 -29.72 -15.17 -49.33
N GLU A 382 -30.33 -16.36 -49.25
CA GLU A 382 -30.29 -17.22 -48.05
C GLU A 382 -28.85 -17.63 -47.69
N VAL A 383 -28.01 -17.97 -48.68
CA VAL A 383 -26.59 -18.26 -48.46
C VAL A 383 -25.84 -17.04 -47.93
N VAL A 384 -26.05 -15.85 -48.51
CA VAL A 384 -25.43 -14.60 -48.05
C VAL A 384 -25.84 -14.26 -46.62
N GLU A 385 -27.13 -14.37 -46.29
CA GLU A 385 -27.63 -14.12 -44.93
C GLU A 385 -27.10 -15.14 -43.92
N SER A 386 -26.99 -16.43 -44.31
CA SER A 386 -26.37 -17.45 -43.47
C SER A 386 -24.88 -17.18 -43.21
N ALA A 387 -24.15 -16.68 -44.23
CA ALA A 387 -22.76 -16.29 -44.11
C ALA A 387 -22.59 -15.07 -43.20
N LYS A 388 -23.49 -14.07 -43.31
CA LYS A 388 -23.52 -12.90 -42.41
C LYS A 388 -23.75 -13.32 -40.95
N ARG A 389 -24.70 -14.21 -40.68
CA ARG A 389 -24.96 -14.73 -39.32
C ARG A 389 -23.74 -15.43 -38.74
N ARG A 390 -23.10 -16.32 -39.51
CA ARG A 390 -21.85 -17.01 -39.08
C ARG A 390 -20.72 -16.02 -38.79
N LEU A 391 -20.57 -14.98 -39.61
CA LEU A 391 -19.57 -13.93 -39.39
C LEU A 391 -19.88 -13.12 -38.12
N GLN A 392 -21.13 -12.75 -37.90
CA GLN A 392 -21.56 -12.03 -36.69
C GLN A 392 -21.33 -12.86 -35.43
N GLU A 393 -21.67 -14.16 -35.45
CA GLU A 393 -21.40 -15.09 -34.35
C GLU A 393 -19.91 -15.24 -34.08
N ALA A 394 -19.08 -15.36 -35.13
CA ALA A 394 -17.63 -15.44 -35.00
C ALA A 394 -17.05 -14.15 -34.37
N LEU A 395 -17.51 -12.97 -34.81
CA LEU A 395 -17.10 -11.69 -34.23
C LEU A 395 -17.55 -11.55 -32.77
N ALA A 396 -18.77 -12.02 -32.43
CA ALA A 396 -19.25 -12.03 -31.05
C ALA A 396 -18.40 -12.92 -30.14
N ARG A 397 -17.97 -14.09 -30.62
CA ARG A 397 -17.05 -14.99 -29.87
C ARG A 397 -15.70 -14.33 -29.62
N VAL A 398 -15.11 -13.68 -30.63
CA VAL A 398 -13.84 -12.97 -30.48
C VAL A 398 -13.96 -11.80 -29.49
N ARG A 399 -15.06 -11.05 -29.53
CA ARG A 399 -15.32 -9.97 -28.55
C ARG A 399 -15.48 -10.51 -27.13
N ALA A 400 -16.20 -11.63 -26.96
CA ALA A 400 -16.36 -12.26 -25.66
C ALA A 400 -15.03 -12.79 -25.10
N GLN A 401 -14.17 -13.37 -25.95
CA GLN A 401 -12.82 -13.80 -25.55
C GLN A 401 -11.95 -12.63 -25.12
N ARG A 402 -11.91 -11.54 -25.90
CA ARG A 402 -11.15 -10.33 -25.52
C ARG A 402 -11.66 -9.72 -24.22
N ALA A 403 -12.98 -9.62 -24.04
CA ALA A 403 -13.56 -9.11 -22.79
C ALA A 403 -13.22 -10.02 -21.58
N ALA A 404 -13.16 -11.34 -21.76
CA ALA A 404 -12.74 -12.26 -20.71
C ALA A 404 -11.24 -12.13 -20.38
N GLU A 405 -10.37 -11.99 -21.39
CA GLU A 405 -8.95 -11.73 -21.22
C GLU A 405 -8.68 -10.38 -20.54
N GLU A 406 -9.40 -9.33 -20.93
CA GLU A 406 -9.32 -8.00 -20.30
C GLU A 406 -9.72 -8.06 -18.83
N ARG A 407 -10.80 -8.79 -18.50
CA ARG A 407 -11.21 -9.00 -17.09
C ARG A 407 -10.14 -9.77 -16.30
N ALA A 408 -9.61 -10.85 -16.84
CA ALA A 408 -8.56 -11.62 -16.19
C ALA A 408 -7.27 -10.80 -15.99
N ASN A 409 -6.92 -9.96 -16.97
CA ASN A 409 -5.77 -9.06 -16.86
C ASN A 409 -6.04 -7.93 -15.85
N ALA A 410 -7.24 -7.37 -15.82
CA ALA A 410 -7.63 -6.36 -14.84
C ALA A 410 -7.63 -6.93 -13.41
N GLU A 411 -8.09 -8.16 -13.22
CA GLU A 411 -8.06 -8.86 -11.93
C GLU A 411 -6.62 -9.12 -11.47
N LYS A 412 -5.75 -9.63 -12.36
CA LYS A 412 -4.31 -9.78 -12.07
C LYS A 412 -3.64 -8.45 -11.72
N ALA A 413 -3.95 -7.39 -12.45
CA ALA A 413 -3.43 -6.05 -12.17
C ALA A 413 -3.92 -5.53 -10.82
N ALA A 414 -5.21 -5.69 -10.50
CA ALA A 414 -5.77 -5.32 -9.20
C ALA A 414 -5.14 -6.12 -8.05
N GLN A 415 -4.89 -7.42 -8.26
CA GLN A 415 -4.21 -8.27 -7.29
C GLN A 415 -2.76 -7.85 -7.07
N ALA A 416 -2.03 -7.48 -8.13
CA ALA A 416 -0.67 -6.95 -8.03
C ALA A 416 -0.62 -5.61 -7.28
N VAL A 417 -1.58 -4.71 -7.53
CA VAL A 417 -1.69 -3.44 -6.80
C VAL A 417 -1.98 -3.68 -5.30
N ARG A 418 -2.89 -4.62 -4.98
CA ARG A 418 -3.16 -4.99 -3.58
C ARG A 418 -1.93 -5.60 -2.90
N ALA A 419 -1.21 -6.49 -3.59
CA ALA A 419 0.02 -7.08 -3.06
C ALA A 419 1.10 -6.02 -2.79
N ALA A 420 1.28 -5.06 -3.70
CA ALA A 420 2.22 -3.95 -3.52
C ALA A 420 1.82 -3.04 -2.34
N ALA A 421 0.54 -2.71 -2.20
CA ALA A 421 0.04 -1.91 -1.09
C ALA A 421 0.20 -2.62 0.28
N ASN A 422 -0.09 -3.93 0.33
CA ASN A 422 0.14 -4.74 1.53
C ASN A 422 1.63 -4.81 1.87
N TYR A 423 2.50 -4.90 0.87
CA TYR A 423 3.95 -4.88 1.06
C TYR A 423 4.44 -3.56 1.66
N GLU A 424 4.04 -2.42 1.08
CA GLU A 424 4.42 -1.10 1.61
C GLU A 424 3.90 -0.90 3.04
N ALA A 425 2.68 -1.36 3.34
CA ALA A 425 2.13 -1.29 4.68
C ALA A 425 2.91 -2.16 5.68
N PHE A 426 3.28 -3.38 5.29
CA PHE A 426 4.13 -4.27 6.09
C PHE A 426 5.52 -3.66 6.34
N GLU A 427 6.18 -3.09 5.32
CA GLU A 427 7.48 -2.43 5.49
C GLU A 427 7.40 -1.22 6.44
N ARG A 428 6.34 -0.41 6.33
CA ARG A 428 6.12 0.72 7.24
C ARG A 428 5.93 0.24 8.68
N ALA A 429 5.11 -0.78 8.89
CA ALA A 429 4.90 -1.36 10.21
C ALA A 429 6.20 -1.97 10.77
N ALA A 430 6.96 -2.70 9.96
CA ALA A 430 8.27 -3.25 10.35
C ALA A 430 9.28 -2.14 10.72
N SER A 431 9.26 -1.02 9.99
CA SER A 431 10.10 0.15 10.29
C SER A 431 9.71 0.82 11.62
N ILE A 432 8.40 0.96 11.89
CA ILE A 432 7.87 1.47 13.17
C ILE A 432 8.27 0.55 14.32
N ALA A 433 8.06 -0.76 14.18
CA ALA A 433 8.43 -1.76 15.19
C ALA A 433 9.93 -1.74 15.52
N LYS A 434 10.78 -1.40 14.54
CA LYS A 434 12.23 -1.32 14.72
C LYS A 434 12.71 0.00 15.34
N SER A 435 12.03 1.12 15.07
CA SER A 435 12.51 2.47 15.41
C SER A 435 11.77 3.14 16.56
N SER A 436 10.51 2.76 16.83
CA SER A 436 9.73 3.35 17.91
C SER A 436 10.19 2.80 19.26
N THR A 437 10.26 3.68 20.25
CA THR A 437 10.45 3.34 21.67
C THR A 437 9.13 3.23 22.42
N ASN A 438 8.01 3.59 21.78
CA ASN A 438 6.68 3.54 22.37
C ASN A 438 6.09 2.13 22.22
N ALA A 439 5.85 1.46 23.36
CA ALA A 439 5.34 0.10 23.38
C ALA A 439 4.00 -0.05 22.64
N ASP A 440 3.13 0.94 22.72
CA ASP A 440 1.80 0.90 22.07
C ASP A 440 1.91 0.98 20.54
N GLU A 441 2.82 1.80 20.02
CA GLU A 441 3.08 1.91 18.57
C GLU A 441 3.71 0.63 18.04
N VAL A 442 4.64 0.04 18.79
CA VAL A 442 5.27 -1.22 18.43
C VAL A 442 4.23 -2.35 18.44
N ALA A 443 3.37 -2.42 19.45
CA ALA A 443 2.28 -3.39 19.51
C ALA A 443 1.30 -3.23 18.33
N SER A 444 0.88 -2.01 18.00
CA SER A 444 0.03 -1.72 16.85
C SER A 444 0.70 -2.13 15.54
N ALA A 445 1.99 -1.81 15.36
CA ALA A 445 2.73 -2.17 14.16
C ALA A 445 2.89 -3.70 14.02
N LEU A 446 3.12 -4.42 15.12
CA LEU A 446 3.17 -5.87 15.12
C LEU A 446 1.80 -6.48 14.80
N TYR A 447 0.70 -5.89 15.28
CA TYR A 447 -0.64 -6.32 14.91
C TYR A 447 -0.89 -6.13 13.41
N ASP A 448 -0.56 -4.97 12.86
CA ASP A 448 -0.70 -4.68 11.43
C ASP A 448 0.13 -5.66 10.58
N MET A 449 1.39 -5.91 10.96
CA MET A 449 2.24 -6.92 10.30
C MET A 449 1.60 -8.31 10.30
N SER A 450 0.97 -8.72 11.42
CA SER A 450 0.29 -10.02 11.50
C SER A 450 -0.91 -10.09 10.55
N MET A 451 -1.70 -9.02 10.45
CA MET A 451 -2.83 -8.92 9.55
C MET A 451 -2.39 -8.99 8.08
N TYR A 452 -1.32 -8.29 7.73
CA TYR A 452 -0.79 -8.33 6.36
C TYR A 452 -0.21 -9.70 6.01
N SER A 453 0.50 -10.35 6.94
CA SER A 453 1.00 -11.71 6.73
C SER A 453 -0.16 -12.68 6.44
N ALA A 454 -1.26 -12.63 7.20
CA ALA A 454 -2.44 -13.47 6.97
C ALA A 454 -3.13 -13.20 5.63
N SER A 455 -3.00 -11.99 5.08
CA SER A 455 -3.61 -11.58 3.80
C SER A 455 -2.79 -11.95 2.56
N GLU A 456 -1.54 -12.39 2.72
CA GLU A 456 -0.64 -12.69 1.60
C GLU A 456 -1.13 -13.94 0.84
N PRO A 457 -1.49 -13.86 -0.45
CA PRO A 457 -2.06 -14.99 -1.18
C PRO A 457 -1.07 -16.15 -1.37
N ASP A 458 0.22 -15.85 -1.54
CA ASP A 458 1.26 -16.85 -1.73
C ASP A 458 1.69 -17.44 -0.37
N ALA A 459 1.58 -18.76 -0.24
CA ALA A 459 1.95 -19.49 0.97
C ALA A 459 3.43 -19.30 1.33
N VAL A 460 4.32 -19.27 0.34
CA VAL A 460 5.77 -19.12 0.56
C VAL A 460 6.08 -17.72 1.09
N LEU A 461 5.48 -16.69 0.51
CA LEU A 461 5.67 -15.31 0.96
C LEU A 461 5.07 -15.06 2.35
N ARG A 462 3.95 -15.73 2.65
CA ARG A 462 3.31 -15.72 3.96
C ARG A 462 4.24 -16.26 5.04
N GLU A 463 4.90 -17.40 4.80
CA GLU A 463 5.87 -17.97 5.74
C GLU A 463 7.00 -16.98 6.08
N TYR A 464 7.56 -16.30 5.06
CA TYR A 464 8.58 -15.27 5.28
C TYR A 464 8.05 -14.05 6.03
N ALA A 465 6.84 -13.59 5.72
CA ALA A 465 6.23 -12.47 6.43
C ALA A 465 6.03 -12.79 7.92
N VAL A 466 5.61 -14.02 8.24
CA VAL A 466 5.47 -14.48 9.62
C VAL A 466 6.83 -14.66 10.30
N TYR A 467 7.84 -15.16 9.60
CA TYR A 467 9.23 -15.24 10.10
C TYR A 467 9.76 -13.85 10.49
N ASP A 468 9.62 -12.87 9.60
CA ASP A 468 10.10 -11.50 9.84
C ASP A 468 9.28 -10.81 10.95
N TRP A 469 7.97 -11.06 11.01
CA TRP A 469 7.10 -10.60 12.10
C TRP A 469 7.53 -11.16 13.46
N LYS A 470 7.72 -12.48 13.58
CA LYS A 470 8.20 -13.13 14.80
C LYS A 470 9.55 -12.54 15.25
N TRP A 471 10.47 -12.28 14.31
CA TRP A 471 11.73 -11.60 14.62
C TRP A 471 11.54 -10.17 15.12
N ALA A 472 10.61 -9.41 14.54
CA ALA A 472 10.28 -8.07 15.00
C ALA A 472 9.70 -8.11 16.42
N SER A 473 8.80 -9.04 16.71
CA SER A 473 8.22 -9.24 18.04
C SER A 473 9.26 -9.59 19.09
N LEU A 474 10.23 -10.47 18.77
CA LEU A 474 11.33 -10.80 19.67
C LEU A 474 12.25 -9.60 19.93
N LYS A 475 12.62 -8.85 18.89
CA LYS A 475 13.51 -7.68 19.03
C LYS A 475 12.88 -6.52 19.80
N ALA A 476 11.57 -6.36 19.67
CA ALA A 476 10.80 -5.36 20.38
C ALA A 476 10.75 -5.60 21.90
N ASN A 477 11.13 -6.78 22.39
CA ASN A 477 10.86 -7.25 23.76
C ASN A 477 9.39 -7.03 24.14
N ALA A 478 8.48 -7.13 23.15
CA ALA A 478 7.06 -6.82 23.34
C ALA A 478 6.34 -7.88 24.20
N LEU A 479 7.02 -8.97 24.55
CA LEU A 479 6.43 -10.13 25.18
C LEU A 479 7.16 -10.48 26.48
N LEU A 480 6.38 -11.02 27.42
CA LEU A 480 6.84 -11.31 28.76
C LEU A 480 7.86 -12.47 28.76
N PRO A 481 8.86 -12.45 29.66
CA PRO A 481 9.74 -13.60 29.86
C PRO A 481 8.94 -14.88 30.11
N GLY A 482 9.27 -15.97 29.40
CA GLY A 482 8.59 -17.26 29.51
C GLY A 482 7.27 -17.39 28.73
N SER A 483 6.95 -16.45 27.83
CA SER A 483 5.71 -16.52 27.02
C SER A 483 5.89 -17.12 25.62
N TRP A 484 7.13 -17.41 25.20
CA TRP A 484 7.43 -17.96 23.88
C TRP A 484 7.74 -19.44 23.95
N ASP A 485 6.80 -20.27 23.52
CA ASP A 485 7.09 -21.68 23.27
C ASP A 485 8.15 -21.84 22.17
N ALA A 486 8.86 -22.96 22.20
CA ALA A 486 9.90 -23.31 21.24
C ALA A 486 9.37 -23.22 19.80
N ASP A 487 8.14 -23.69 19.55
CA ASP A 487 7.49 -23.67 18.24
C ASP A 487 7.15 -22.25 17.74
N MET A 488 7.02 -21.30 18.67
CA MET A 488 6.70 -19.91 18.36
C MET A 488 7.92 -19.12 17.88
N LEU A 489 9.14 -19.59 18.15
CA LEU A 489 10.36 -18.93 17.67
C LEU A 489 10.40 -18.83 16.14
N PRO A 490 11.10 -17.82 15.59
CA PRO A 490 11.15 -17.57 14.15
C PRO A 490 12.10 -18.53 13.45
N TRP A 491 11.95 -19.86 13.57
CA TRP A 491 12.89 -20.82 12.96
C TRP A 491 13.05 -20.60 11.44
N PRO A 492 14.26 -20.77 10.88
CA PRO A 492 14.49 -20.64 9.43
C PRO A 492 14.04 -21.92 8.71
N LEU A 493 12.80 -22.34 8.96
CA LEU A 493 12.14 -23.55 8.52
C LEU A 493 10.73 -23.19 8.04
N ALA A 494 10.15 -23.98 7.13
CA ALA A 494 8.73 -23.85 6.81
C ALA A 494 7.89 -24.24 8.04
N PHE A 495 6.67 -23.73 8.14
CA PHE A 495 5.80 -24.01 9.30
C PHE A 495 5.57 -25.51 9.53
N ASP A 496 5.44 -26.26 8.44
CA ASP A 496 5.21 -27.71 8.48
C ASP A 496 6.44 -28.49 8.99
N ASP A 497 7.63 -27.89 8.95
CA ASP A 497 8.90 -28.50 9.33
C ASP A 497 9.29 -28.21 10.79
N ILE A 498 8.61 -27.28 11.48
CA ILE A 498 8.90 -26.93 12.88
C ILE A 498 8.82 -28.14 13.83
N PRO A 499 7.83 -29.06 13.71
CA PRO A 499 7.76 -30.24 14.56
C PRO A 499 8.99 -31.15 14.49
N LEU A 500 9.85 -31.03 13.46
CA LEU A 500 11.12 -31.78 13.37
C LEU A 500 12.08 -31.43 14.51
N LEU A 501 11.98 -30.24 15.10
CA LEU A 501 12.82 -29.83 16.23
C LEU A 501 12.58 -30.68 17.48
N ASN A 502 11.37 -31.24 17.64
CA ASN A 502 11.05 -32.12 18.76
C ASN A 502 11.63 -33.53 18.59
N ARG A 503 12.25 -33.83 17.45
CA ARG A 503 12.83 -35.14 17.10
C ARG A 503 14.35 -35.09 16.93
N MET A 504 15.02 -34.07 17.47
CA MET A 504 16.47 -33.86 17.30
C MET A 504 17.35 -35.03 17.74
N ASP A 505 16.83 -35.94 18.57
CA ASP A 505 17.55 -37.13 19.03
C ASP A 505 17.48 -38.31 18.03
N GLU A 506 16.72 -38.20 16.94
CA GLU A 506 16.60 -39.25 15.91
C GLU A 506 17.77 -39.19 14.90
N ASP A 507 18.39 -40.34 14.63
CA ASP A 507 19.46 -40.46 13.64
C ASP A 507 19.00 -39.99 12.24
N GLY A 508 19.80 -39.13 11.61
CA GLY A 508 19.53 -38.60 10.26
C GLY A 508 18.66 -37.34 10.21
N ILE A 509 18.10 -36.88 11.33
CA ILE A 509 17.26 -35.67 11.32
C ILE A 509 18.04 -34.39 11.00
N THR A 510 19.33 -34.35 11.35
CA THR A 510 20.27 -33.27 11.01
C THR A 510 20.28 -32.98 9.51
N GLU A 511 20.25 -34.01 8.66
CA GLU A 511 20.28 -33.85 7.20
C GLU A 511 18.96 -33.27 6.67
N VAL A 512 17.83 -33.70 7.25
CA VAL A 512 16.49 -33.19 6.92
C VAL A 512 16.38 -31.72 7.31
N ILE A 513 16.84 -31.36 8.50
CA ILE A 513 16.87 -29.97 8.99
C ILE A 513 17.81 -29.12 8.12
N GLU A 514 18.99 -29.62 7.75
CA GLU A 514 19.89 -28.91 6.82
C GLU A 514 19.19 -28.63 5.49
N ALA A 515 18.54 -29.62 4.89
CA ALA A 515 17.81 -29.44 3.63
C ALA A 515 16.67 -28.41 3.76
N ALA A 516 15.94 -28.42 4.87
CA ALA A 516 14.87 -27.46 5.15
C ALA A 516 15.42 -26.03 5.32
N ILE A 517 16.51 -25.86 6.08
CA ILE A 517 17.18 -24.55 6.25
C ILE A 517 17.70 -24.04 4.89
N VAL A 518 18.31 -24.89 4.08
CA VAL A 518 18.78 -24.53 2.73
C VAL A 518 17.62 -24.04 1.88
N LYS A 519 16.54 -24.81 1.82
CA LYS A 519 15.33 -24.48 1.05
C LYS A 519 14.74 -23.14 1.49
N PHE A 520 14.70 -22.89 2.80
CA PHE A 520 14.14 -21.66 3.36
C PHE A 520 15.05 -20.43 3.14
N VAL A 521 16.34 -20.54 3.47
CA VAL A 521 17.29 -19.41 3.46
C VAL A 521 17.68 -19.00 2.03
N LEU A 522 17.82 -19.96 1.12
CA LEU A 522 18.24 -19.71 -0.28
C LEU A 522 17.07 -19.50 -1.25
N ASN A 523 15.83 -19.40 -0.74
CA ASN A 523 14.68 -19.17 -1.61
C ASN A 523 14.76 -17.79 -2.28
N LYS A 524 14.62 -17.77 -3.61
CA LYS A 524 14.65 -16.55 -4.41
C LYS A 524 13.40 -15.70 -4.26
N ALA A 525 12.29 -16.29 -3.82
CA ALA A 525 11.02 -15.57 -3.60
C ALA A 525 11.04 -14.69 -2.34
N ARG A 526 12.03 -14.82 -1.45
CA ARG A 526 12.08 -14.04 -0.22
C ARG A 526 12.31 -12.54 -0.51
N ARG A 527 11.36 -11.72 -0.08
CA ARG A 527 11.35 -10.27 -0.27
C ARG A 527 12.54 -9.60 0.40
N GLY A 528 13.10 -8.56 -0.23
CA GLY A 528 14.24 -7.80 0.30
C GLY A 528 15.60 -8.50 0.21
N PHE A 529 15.67 -9.68 -0.43
CA PHE A 529 16.92 -10.41 -0.70
C PHE A 529 17.22 -10.57 -2.20
N GLU A 530 16.38 -10.04 -3.08
CA GLU A 530 16.46 -10.18 -4.55
C GLU A 530 17.87 -9.88 -5.10
N ASP A 531 18.51 -8.81 -4.61
CA ASP A 531 19.87 -8.39 -5.03
C ASP A 531 21.01 -8.95 -4.15
N MET A 532 20.69 -9.75 -3.14
CA MET A 532 21.68 -10.34 -2.23
C MET A 532 22.19 -11.67 -2.79
N SER A 533 23.52 -11.80 -2.88
CA SER A 533 24.15 -13.09 -3.15
C SER A 533 23.86 -14.10 -2.05
N ASP A 534 23.81 -15.38 -2.38
CA ASP A 534 23.51 -16.47 -1.43
C ASP A 534 24.39 -16.39 -0.17
N ARG A 535 25.69 -16.09 -0.34
CA ARG A 535 26.62 -15.83 0.77
C ARG A 535 26.15 -14.71 1.71
N LYS A 536 25.67 -13.58 1.17
CA LYS A 536 25.13 -12.47 1.99
C LYS A 536 23.83 -12.86 2.68
N ARG A 537 22.99 -13.67 2.03
CA ARG A 537 21.75 -14.21 2.62
C ARG A 537 22.06 -15.09 3.83
N ILE A 538 22.94 -16.08 3.67
CA ILE A 538 23.41 -16.97 4.73
C ILE A 538 24.03 -16.17 5.88
N HIS A 539 24.90 -15.21 5.57
CA HIS A 539 25.56 -14.40 6.60
C HIS A 539 24.54 -13.57 7.41
N LYS A 540 23.52 -12.98 6.75
CA LYS A 540 22.47 -12.22 7.45
C LYS A 540 21.67 -13.11 8.40
N GLU A 541 21.38 -14.35 8.04
CA GLU A 541 20.71 -15.30 8.94
C GLU A 541 21.61 -15.77 10.08
N LEU A 542 22.89 -16.02 9.80
CA LEU A 542 23.87 -16.39 10.83
C LEU A 542 23.99 -15.32 11.94
N LEU A 543 23.87 -14.04 11.59
CA LEU A 543 23.87 -12.93 12.57
C LEU A 543 22.64 -12.90 13.49
N HIS A 544 21.53 -13.49 13.06
CA HIS A 544 20.33 -13.64 13.88
C HIS A 544 20.46 -14.87 14.81
N TRP A 545 21.03 -15.96 14.29
CA TRP A 545 21.17 -17.26 14.95
C TRP A 545 22.56 -17.50 15.55
N HIS A 546 23.28 -16.44 15.93
CA HIS A 546 24.54 -16.60 16.66
C HIS A 546 24.23 -17.11 18.08
N PRO A 547 24.80 -18.25 18.53
CA PRO A 547 24.44 -18.87 19.82
C PRO A 547 24.57 -17.89 20.99
N ASP A 548 25.75 -17.27 21.16
CA ASP A 548 26.00 -16.36 22.29
C ASP A 548 25.01 -15.19 22.34
N LYS A 549 24.70 -14.60 21.19
CA LYS A 549 23.78 -13.46 21.11
C LYS A 549 22.35 -13.89 21.37
N PHE A 550 21.96 -15.05 20.83
CA PHE A 550 20.62 -15.60 20.98
C PHE A 550 20.37 -16.02 22.43
N GLU A 551 21.31 -16.75 23.04
CA GLU A 551 21.26 -17.17 24.44
C GLU A 551 21.19 -15.98 25.39
N ALA A 552 21.98 -14.92 25.15
CA ALA A 552 21.96 -13.73 25.99
C ALA A 552 20.67 -12.89 25.84
N SER A 553 20.13 -12.78 24.61
CA SER A 553 19.06 -11.81 24.31
C SER A 553 17.66 -12.42 24.31
N TYR A 554 17.51 -13.64 23.78
CA TYR A 554 16.20 -14.22 23.44
C TYR A 554 15.87 -15.47 24.25
N LEU A 555 16.85 -16.25 24.71
CA LEU A 555 16.58 -17.42 25.55
C LEU A 555 15.79 -17.11 26.85
N PRO A 556 15.94 -15.93 27.50
CA PRO A 556 15.10 -15.58 28.65
C PRO A 556 13.59 -15.50 28.35
N VAL A 557 13.19 -15.29 27.09
CA VAL A 557 11.76 -15.25 26.72
C VAL A 557 11.12 -16.63 26.60
N VAL A 558 11.94 -17.67 26.51
CA VAL A 558 11.50 -19.07 26.42
C VAL A 558 11.26 -19.65 27.83
N PRO A 559 10.18 -20.43 28.03
CA PRO A 559 9.93 -21.22 29.23
C PRO A 559 11.15 -22.05 29.65
N PHE A 560 11.42 -22.14 30.95
CA PHE A 560 12.64 -22.76 31.47
C PHE A 560 12.82 -24.22 31.04
N ASP A 561 11.72 -24.98 31.00
CA ASP A 561 11.63 -26.38 30.58
C ASP A 561 12.01 -26.60 29.11
N GLN A 562 11.84 -25.59 28.26
CA GLN A 562 12.13 -25.68 26.82
C GLN A 562 13.49 -25.09 26.44
N ARG A 563 14.19 -24.42 27.36
CA ARG A 563 15.46 -23.73 27.06
C ARG A 563 16.55 -24.66 26.55
N GLU A 564 16.68 -25.86 27.12
CA GLU A 564 17.70 -26.82 26.68
C GLU A 564 17.47 -27.27 25.23
N VAL A 565 16.21 -27.56 24.87
CA VAL A 565 15.81 -27.94 23.51
C VAL A 565 16.09 -26.78 22.54
N VAL A 566 15.68 -25.56 22.89
CA VAL A 566 15.93 -24.38 22.06
C VAL A 566 17.43 -24.14 21.88
N THR A 567 18.23 -24.25 22.93
CA THR A 567 19.69 -24.11 22.85
C THR A 567 20.27 -25.12 21.85
N LYS A 568 19.94 -26.42 21.97
CA LYS A 568 20.40 -27.45 21.02
C LYS A 568 20.00 -27.11 19.57
N ALA A 569 18.76 -26.68 19.35
CA ALA A 569 18.27 -26.29 18.03
C ALA A 569 19.01 -25.06 17.48
N VAL A 570 19.32 -24.04 18.30
CA VAL A 570 20.11 -22.88 17.87
C VAL A 570 21.52 -23.27 17.44
N HIS A 571 22.20 -24.14 18.19
CA HIS A 571 23.52 -24.65 17.83
C HIS A 571 23.48 -25.44 16.52
N LEU A 572 22.44 -26.25 16.30
CA LEU A 572 22.23 -26.97 15.05
C LEU A 572 22.00 -26.00 13.86
N VAL A 573 21.12 -25.01 14.00
CA VAL A 573 20.88 -24.00 12.97
C VAL A 573 22.17 -23.23 12.65
N SER A 574 22.91 -22.80 13.68
CA SER A 574 24.13 -22.02 13.51
C SER A 574 25.26 -22.81 12.84
N SER A 575 25.44 -24.08 13.23
CA SER A 575 26.42 -24.97 12.62
C SER A 575 26.08 -25.26 11.16
N THR A 576 24.81 -25.49 10.85
CA THR A 576 24.30 -25.67 9.48
C THR A 576 24.58 -24.43 8.63
N LEU A 577 24.19 -23.23 9.09
CA LEU A 577 24.42 -21.98 8.36
C LEU A 577 25.91 -21.71 8.15
N THR A 578 26.76 -22.04 9.11
CA THR A 578 28.22 -21.94 8.99
C THR A 578 28.77 -22.92 7.94
N GLY A 579 28.25 -24.15 7.91
CA GLY A 579 28.56 -25.14 6.88
C GLY A 579 28.18 -24.65 5.48
N LEU A 580 26.99 -24.08 5.33
CA LEU A 580 26.54 -23.48 4.06
C LEU A 580 27.40 -22.28 3.64
N LEU A 581 27.81 -21.44 4.58
CA LEU A 581 28.69 -20.32 4.30
C LEU A 581 30.04 -20.80 3.75
N SER A 582 30.60 -21.87 4.33
CA SER A 582 31.83 -22.50 3.86
C SER A 582 31.66 -23.11 2.46
N LYS A 583 30.55 -23.82 2.20
CA LYS A 583 30.24 -24.41 0.88
C LYS A 583 30.06 -23.33 -0.21
N SER A 584 29.42 -22.21 0.11
CA SER A 584 29.15 -21.12 -0.85
C SER A 584 30.39 -20.30 -1.26
N ASN A 585 31.53 -20.43 -0.57
CA ASN A 585 32.78 -19.77 -0.98
C ASN A 585 33.53 -20.52 -2.10
N VAL A 586 33.09 -21.73 -2.43
CA VAL A 586 33.76 -22.60 -3.41
C VAL A 586 33.17 -22.42 -4.82
N GLN A 587 32.03 -21.72 -4.94
CA GLN A 587 31.36 -21.36 -6.19
C GLN A 587 31.56 -19.89 -6.51
#